data_AF-A0A7Y6GJI1-F1
#
_entry.id   AF-A0A7Y6GJI1-F1
#
_cell.length_a   1.000
_cell.length_b   1.000
_cell.length_c   1.000
_cell.angle_alpha   90.00
_cell.angle_beta   90.00
_cell.angle_gamma   90.00
#
_symmetry.space_group_name_H-M   'P 1'
#
loop_
_entity.id
_entity.type
_entity.pdbx_description
1 polymer ?
#
loop_
_entity_poly.entity_id
_entity_poly.type
_entity_poly.pdbx_seq_one_letter_code
_entity_poly.pdbx_strand_id
1 'polypeptide(L)'
;MPKRSKFAAAAASGVQRTGADRAALPVAPADPADAVRALVEQLPALDDVREVAEDDDSPLTPVERAQKDTTEHVIEQAAQSANAAVWIVAQALERAAKGRWWRGEYATYDAYVQSKVNRSASYVRRLRSAAPLALETAQATGFTPNEGQAREQRKAEQRFGTRKAVALFGAVVKVAAEVGGTATAARIADVRDALPAELADLDDDQAATVIERTARTVLGVPIGPPADDGGPIGTPGDDGEIVDAELVEDPLDAVRDALRGLRGVNKGFSRATLREVAEHPEYAKLHAGLLSAANAVRNKVAQVPPVERVEAVEG
;
A
#
# COMPACT_ATOMS: atom_id res chain seq x y z
N MET A 1 -56.81 17.70 -47.04
CA MET A 1 -56.40 17.06 -45.77
C MET A 1 -54.95 16.63 -45.86
N PRO A 2 -54.06 17.26 -45.06
CA PRO A 2 -53.04 16.52 -44.32
C PRO A 2 -53.03 16.90 -42.83
N LYS A 3 -52.62 15.93 -42.00
CA LYS A 3 -52.72 15.93 -40.53
C LYS A 3 -51.73 16.89 -39.87
N ARG A 4 -52.21 17.70 -38.91
CA ARG A 4 -51.40 18.49 -37.98
C ARG A 4 -50.71 17.56 -36.98
N SER A 5 -49.38 17.55 -37.00
CA SER A 5 -48.52 16.91 -36.00
C SER A 5 -48.61 17.68 -34.67
N LYS A 6 -49.02 16.98 -33.60
CA LYS A 6 -48.95 17.42 -32.20
C LYS A 6 -47.67 16.87 -31.58
N PHE A 7 -46.54 17.57 -31.70
CA PHE A 7 -45.41 17.43 -30.79
C PHE A 7 -44.65 18.75 -30.74
N ALA A 8 -45.16 19.66 -29.92
CA ALA A 8 -44.46 20.85 -29.47
C ALA A 8 -44.59 20.91 -27.94
N ALA A 9 -43.53 21.42 -27.31
CA ALA A 9 -43.34 21.70 -25.89
C ALA A 9 -42.82 20.55 -25.00
N ALA A 10 -41.49 20.38 -24.98
CA ALA A 10 -40.70 20.16 -23.76
C ALA A 10 -39.19 20.18 -24.08
N ALA A 11 -38.65 21.33 -24.51
CA ALA A 11 -37.20 21.52 -24.64
C ALA A 11 -36.85 23.00 -24.50
N ALA A 12 -37.06 23.55 -23.29
CA ALA A 12 -36.55 24.85 -22.91
C ALA A 12 -36.37 24.91 -21.39
N SER A 13 -35.39 24.19 -20.88
CA SER A 13 -34.67 24.58 -19.66
C SER A 13 -33.18 24.52 -19.96
N GLY A 14 -32.79 25.35 -20.93
CA GLY A 14 -31.39 25.71 -21.13
C GLY A 14 -30.99 26.65 -19.99
N VAL A 15 -30.65 26.08 -18.84
CA VAL A 15 -29.86 26.81 -17.84
C VAL A 15 -28.47 26.96 -18.45
N GLN A 16 -28.30 28.00 -19.27
CA GLN A 16 -26.99 28.54 -19.57
C GLN A 16 -26.41 29.03 -18.24
N ARG A 17 -25.63 28.17 -17.58
CA ARG A 17 -24.77 28.58 -16.47
C ARG A 17 -23.73 29.54 -17.06
N THR A 18 -24.07 30.82 -17.08
CA THR A 18 -23.14 31.92 -17.31
C THR A 18 -21.97 31.72 -16.34
N GLY A 19 -20.74 31.78 -16.86
CA GLY A 19 -19.49 31.57 -16.13
C GLY A 19 -19.16 32.62 -15.06
N ALA A 20 -20.17 33.23 -14.44
CA ALA A 20 -20.08 34.22 -13.38
C ALA A 20 -20.10 33.60 -11.97
N ASP A 21 -20.61 32.38 -11.80
CA ASP A 21 -20.49 31.61 -10.54
C ASP A 21 -19.22 30.73 -10.55
N ARG A 22 -18.06 31.32 -10.83
CA ARG A 22 -16.82 30.75 -10.31
C ARG A 22 -16.85 31.03 -8.81
N ALA A 23 -17.51 30.14 -8.05
CA ALA A 23 -17.29 30.03 -6.62
C ALA A 23 -15.79 30.20 -6.39
N ALA A 24 -15.42 31.21 -5.61
CA ALA A 24 -14.03 31.46 -5.28
C ALA A 24 -13.43 30.11 -4.89
N LEU A 25 -12.45 29.66 -5.67
CA LEU A 25 -11.79 28.40 -5.36
C LEU A 25 -11.34 28.52 -3.90
N PRO A 26 -11.64 27.53 -3.05
CA PRO A 26 -11.16 27.56 -1.67
C PRO A 26 -9.66 27.85 -1.73
N VAL A 27 -9.20 28.76 -0.86
CA VAL A 27 -7.78 29.14 -0.78
C VAL A 27 -6.99 27.83 -0.77
N ALA A 28 -6.11 27.68 -1.77
CA ALA A 28 -5.29 26.49 -1.86
C ALA A 28 -4.56 26.33 -0.51
N PRO A 29 -4.39 25.08 -0.02
CA PRO A 29 -3.56 24.85 1.16
C PRO A 29 -2.19 25.52 0.98
N ALA A 30 -1.49 25.75 2.09
CA ALA A 30 -0.15 26.38 2.13
C ALA A 30 0.72 25.94 0.94
N ASP A 31 1.52 26.87 0.40
CA ASP A 31 2.38 26.61 -0.76
C ASP A 31 3.09 25.26 -0.56
N PRO A 32 2.97 24.30 -1.51
CA PRO A 32 3.68 23.03 -1.40
C PRO A 32 5.18 23.19 -1.11
N ALA A 33 5.79 24.30 -1.57
CA ALA A 33 7.16 24.64 -1.23
C ALA A 33 7.35 24.96 0.26
N ASP A 34 6.38 25.62 0.90
CA ASP A 34 6.41 25.90 2.35
C ASP A 34 6.20 24.62 3.15
N ALA A 35 5.31 23.72 2.72
CA ALA A 35 5.13 22.42 3.38
C ALA A 35 6.40 21.55 3.30
N VAL A 36 7.07 21.54 2.15
CA VAL A 36 8.38 20.87 2.00
C VAL A 36 9.44 21.54 2.86
N ARG A 37 9.48 22.87 2.90
CA ARG A 37 10.43 23.61 3.75
C ARG A 37 10.23 23.27 5.23
N ALA A 38 8.98 23.24 5.69
CA ALA A 38 8.66 22.89 7.08
C ALA A 38 9.08 21.45 7.45
N LEU A 39 9.06 20.51 6.50
CA LEU A 39 9.60 19.16 6.73
C LEU A 39 11.13 19.15 6.79
N VAL A 40 11.80 19.90 5.91
CA VAL A 40 13.27 20.02 5.91
C VAL A 40 13.78 20.69 7.18
N GLU A 41 13.09 21.71 7.69
CA GLU A 41 13.44 22.42 8.93
C GLU A 41 13.35 21.52 10.18
N GLN A 42 12.66 20.38 10.11
CA GLN A 42 12.62 19.39 11.19
C GLN A 42 13.82 18.42 11.18
N LEU A 43 14.53 18.30 10.06
CA LEU A 43 15.68 17.41 9.98
C LEU A 43 16.83 17.92 10.86
N PRO A 44 17.58 17.03 11.54
CA PRO A 44 18.80 17.42 12.20
C PRO A 44 19.78 18.01 11.17
N ALA A 45 20.57 19.01 11.58
CA ALA A 45 21.63 19.51 10.73
C ALA A 45 22.62 18.37 10.45
N LEU A 46 23.08 18.26 9.20
CA LEU A 46 23.96 17.16 8.80
C LEU A 46 25.26 17.14 9.61
N ASP A 47 25.79 18.31 9.96
CA ASP A 47 27.00 18.46 10.78
C ASP A 47 26.81 17.99 12.23
N ASP A 48 25.56 17.88 12.72
CA ASP A 48 25.22 17.37 14.05
C ASP A 48 24.98 15.84 14.05
N VAL A 49 24.97 15.20 12.87
CA VAL A 49 24.81 13.74 12.73
C VAL A 49 26.20 13.11 12.66
N ARG A 50 26.48 12.19 13.59
CA ARG A 50 27.75 11.45 13.61
C ARG A 50 27.83 10.52 12.40
N GLU A 51 28.86 10.68 11.58
CA GLU A 51 29.24 9.68 10.58
C GLU A 51 29.83 8.45 11.27
N VAL A 52 29.33 7.27 10.88
CA VAL A 52 29.77 5.97 11.39
C VAL A 52 30.08 5.05 10.22
N ALA A 53 30.92 4.04 10.45
CA ALA A 53 31.20 3.03 9.43
C ALA A 53 29.95 2.18 9.15
N GLU A 54 29.84 1.64 7.93
CA GLU A 54 28.67 0.81 7.53
C GLU A 54 28.54 -0.47 8.37
N ASP A 55 29.65 -0.96 8.93
CA ASP A 55 29.75 -2.13 9.80
C ASP A 55 29.73 -1.81 11.30
N ASP A 56 29.49 -0.54 11.69
CA ASP A 56 29.33 -0.14 13.09
C ASP A 56 27.99 -0.66 13.65
N ASP A 57 28.06 -1.63 14.56
CA ASP A 57 26.92 -2.24 15.27
C ASP A 57 26.76 -1.70 16.70
N SER A 58 27.48 -0.64 17.05
CA SER A 58 27.38 -0.02 18.37
C SER A 58 25.95 0.48 18.64
N PRO A 59 25.47 0.36 19.90
CA PRO A 59 24.11 0.79 20.22
C PRO A 59 23.98 2.31 20.07
N LEU A 60 22.88 2.75 19.45
CA LEU A 60 22.57 4.18 19.31
C LEU A 60 22.54 4.88 20.66
N THR A 61 23.21 6.01 20.77
CA THR A 61 23.12 6.93 21.91
C THR A 61 21.71 7.55 22.01
N PRO A 62 21.33 8.15 23.15
CA PRO A 62 20.04 8.85 23.27
C PRO A 62 19.83 9.96 22.22
N VAL A 63 20.91 10.67 21.84
CA VAL A 63 20.86 11.72 20.82
C VAL A 63 20.64 11.12 19.43
N GLU A 64 21.39 10.08 19.07
CA GLU A 64 21.23 9.40 17.77
C GLU A 64 19.85 8.76 17.64
N ARG A 65 19.27 8.22 18.72
CA ARG A 65 17.88 7.73 18.72
C ARG A 65 16.88 8.85 18.43
N ALA A 66 17.00 10.00 19.09
CA ALA A 66 16.11 11.14 18.84
C ALA A 66 16.24 11.70 17.41
N GLN A 67 17.47 11.74 16.88
CA GLN A 67 17.75 12.12 15.50
C GLN A 67 17.17 11.12 14.50
N LYS A 68 17.32 9.81 14.77
CA LYS A 68 16.71 8.73 13.99
C LYS A 68 15.20 8.86 13.96
N ASP A 69 14.55 8.96 15.13
CA ASP A 69 13.09 9.01 15.24
C ASP A 69 12.53 10.24 14.48
N THR A 70 13.19 11.40 14.61
CA THR A 70 12.81 12.62 13.88
C THR A 70 13.00 12.48 12.37
N THR A 71 14.13 11.91 11.94
CA THR A 71 14.45 11.70 10.53
C THR A 71 13.49 10.70 9.88
N GLU A 72 13.22 9.58 10.55
CA GLU A 72 12.24 8.57 10.10
C GLU A 72 10.83 9.17 9.99
N HIS A 73 10.43 9.98 10.98
CA HIS A 73 9.15 10.70 10.92
C HIS A 73 9.03 11.62 9.69
N VAL A 74 10.07 12.42 9.41
CA VAL A 74 10.10 13.30 8.22
C VAL A 74 10.06 12.48 6.93
N ILE A 75 10.80 11.37 6.85
CA ILE A 75 10.78 10.46 5.70
C ILE A 75 9.36 9.93 5.46
N GLU A 76 8.68 9.46 6.51
CA GLU A 76 7.33 8.93 6.43
C GLU A 76 6.32 9.98 5.97
N GLN A 77 6.34 11.17 6.58
CA GLN A 77 5.45 12.27 6.20
C GLN A 77 5.68 12.74 4.76
N ALA A 78 6.94 12.85 4.33
CA ALA A 78 7.29 13.22 2.97
C ALA A 78 6.81 12.15 1.97
N ALA A 79 6.99 10.86 2.30
CA ALA A 79 6.54 9.75 1.46
C ALA A 79 5.00 9.70 1.34
N GLN A 80 4.28 9.89 2.44
CA GLN A 80 2.81 9.98 2.44
C GLN A 80 2.32 11.16 1.58
N SER A 81 2.92 12.34 1.76
CA SER A 81 2.60 13.53 0.96
C SER A 81 2.86 13.31 -0.53
N ALA A 82 4.00 12.69 -0.87
CA ALA A 82 4.32 12.36 -2.26
C ALA A 82 3.32 11.37 -2.86
N ASN A 83 2.93 10.32 -2.12
CA ASN A 83 1.92 9.37 -2.56
C ASN A 83 0.57 10.07 -2.80
N ALA A 84 0.13 10.93 -1.89
CA ALA A 84 -1.12 11.67 -2.02
C ALA A 84 -1.13 12.55 -3.28
N ALA A 85 -0.04 13.28 -3.50
CA ALA A 85 0.13 14.11 -4.69
C ALA A 85 -0.01 13.30 -5.99
N VAL A 86 0.58 12.09 -6.04
CA VAL A 86 0.49 11.21 -7.22
C VAL A 86 -0.97 10.82 -7.52
N TRP A 87 -1.77 10.52 -6.50
CA TRP A 87 -3.19 10.19 -6.71
C TRP A 87 -4.04 11.39 -7.10
N ILE A 88 -3.78 12.57 -6.51
CA ILE A 88 -4.43 13.83 -6.91
C ILE A 88 -4.13 14.12 -8.39
N VAL A 89 -2.87 13.97 -8.80
CA VAL A 89 -2.44 14.12 -10.19
C VAL A 89 -3.17 13.12 -11.10
N ALA A 90 -3.26 11.85 -10.72
CA ALA A 90 -4.00 10.86 -11.50
C ALA A 90 -5.49 11.24 -11.64
N GLN A 91 -6.11 11.69 -10.56
CA GLN A 91 -7.50 12.14 -10.52
C GLN A 91 -7.72 13.42 -11.38
N ALA A 92 -6.76 14.33 -11.40
CA ALA A 92 -6.76 15.49 -12.30
C ALA A 92 -6.60 15.08 -13.77
N LEU A 93 -5.71 14.14 -14.06
CA LEU A 93 -5.47 13.61 -15.41
C LEU A 93 -6.67 12.81 -15.95
N GLU A 94 -7.51 12.23 -15.10
CA GLU A 94 -8.82 11.67 -15.47
C GLU A 94 -9.79 12.75 -15.98
N ARG A 95 -9.84 13.90 -15.30
CA ARG A 95 -10.66 15.04 -15.74
C ARG A 95 -10.15 15.61 -17.06
N ALA A 96 -8.82 15.73 -17.19
CA ALA A 96 -8.19 16.13 -18.44
C ALA A 96 -8.54 15.15 -19.58
N ALA A 97 -8.43 13.83 -19.32
CA ALA A 97 -8.84 12.74 -20.22
C ALA A 97 -10.27 12.93 -20.72
N LYS A 98 -11.23 13.06 -19.79
CA LYS A 98 -12.65 13.27 -20.09
C LYS A 98 -12.91 14.52 -20.91
N GLY A 99 -12.24 15.62 -20.59
CA GLY A 99 -12.40 16.90 -21.29
C GLY A 99 -11.59 17.05 -22.59
N ARG A 100 -10.76 16.05 -22.92
CA ARG A 100 -9.82 16.07 -24.05
C ARG A 100 -9.00 17.37 -24.12
N TRP A 101 -8.49 17.84 -22.98
CA TRP A 101 -7.86 19.17 -22.86
C TRP A 101 -6.57 19.32 -23.66
N TRP A 102 -5.92 18.22 -24.05
CA TRP A 102 -4.70 18.25 -24.85
C TRP A 102 -4.92 18.53 -26.33
N ARG A 103 -6.16 18.49 -26.84
CA ARG A 103 -6.46 18.50 -28.29
C ARG A 103 -5.93 19.69 -29.09
N GLY A 104 -5.58 20.80 -28.43
CA GLY A 104 -5.06 22.01 -29.07
C GLY A 104 -3.54 22.17 -29.00
N GLU A 105 -2.85 21.39 -28.17
CA GLU A 105 -1.42 21.60 -27.87
C GLU A 105 -0.58 20.32 -28.05
N TYR A 106 -1.19 19.14 -27.85
CA TYR A 106 -0.49 17.86 -27.98
C TYR A 106 -1.23 16.92 -28.92
N ALA A 107 -0.46 16.19 -29.74
CA ALA A 107 -1.01 15.22 -30.69
C ALA A 107 -1.72 14.05 -30.00
N THR A 108 -1.23 13.63 -28.82
CA THR A 108 -1.77 12.49 -28.07
C THR A 108 -1.90 12.80 -26.59
N TYR A 109 -2.76 12.04 -25.90
CA TYR A 109 -2.87 12.11 -24.44
C TYR A 109 -1.55 11.74 -23.76
N ASP A 110 -0.84 10.76 -24.29
CA ASP A 110 0.41 10.26 -23.72
C ASP A 110 1.50 11.36 -23.78
N ALA A 111 1.55 12.18 -24.85
CA ALA A 111 2.44 13.34 -24.94
C ALA A 111 2.08 14.43 -23.91
N TYR A 112 0.78 14.69 -23.73
CA TYR A 112 0.30 15.60 -22.69
C TYR A 112 0.70 15.14 -21.28
N VAL A 113 0.49 13.86 -20.96
CA VAL A 113 0.88 13.28 -19.67
C VAL A 113 2.38 13.37 -19.47
N GLN A 114 3.18 12.96 -20.45
CA GLN A 114 4.65 13.03 -20.36
C GLN A 114 5.12 14.47 -20.10
N SER A 115 4.52 15.46 -20.77
CA SER A 115 4.86 16.87 -20.58
C SER A 115 4.48 17.41 -19.20
N LYS A 116 3.33 17.01 -18.63
CA LYS A 116 2.87 17.55 -17.35
C LYS A 116 3.48 16.89 -16.12
N VAL A 117 3.79 15.59 -16.19
CA VAL A 117 4.20 14.83 -15.00
C VAL A 117 5.52 14.07 -15.18
N ASN A 118 6.11 14.05 -16.38
CA ASN A 118 7.33 13.32 -16.68
C ASN A 118 7.28 11.83 -16.24
N ARG A 119 6.12 11.18 -16.47
CA ARG A 119 5.88 9.77 -16.14
C ARG A 119 5.30 9.03 -17.35
N SER A 120 5.56 7.72 -17.41
CA SER A 120 5.02 6.88 -18.48
C SER A 120 3.49 6.84 -18.46
N ALA A 121 2.88 6.88 -19.65
CA ALA A 121 1.42 6.83 -19.78
C ALA A 121 0.83 5.51 -19.25
N SER A 122 1.55 4.40 -19.36
CA SER A 122 1.14 3.10 -18.78
C SER A 122 1.01 3.17 -17.26
N TYR A 123 1.97 3.79 -16.58
CA TYR A 123 1.92 3.99 -15.13
C TYR A 123 0.73 4.89 -14.74
N VAL A 124 0.55 6.01 -15.42
CA VAL A 124 -0.56 6.95 -15.15
C VAL A 124 -1.93 6.32 -15.40
N ARG A 125 -2.09 5.49 -16.43
CA ARG A 125 -3.34 4.76 -16.68
C ARG A 125 -3.72 3.86 -15.50
N ARG A 126 -2.75 3.15 -14.90
CA ARG A 126 -3.00 2.33 -13.70
C ARG A 126 -3.42 3.20 -12.52
N LEU A 127 -2.72 4.31 -12.28
CA LEU A 127 -3.05 5.22 -11.19
C LEU A 127 -4.47 5.79 -11.33
N ARG A 128 -4.84 6.24 -12.54
CA ARG A 128 -6.18 6.81 -12.80
C ARG A 128 -7.32 5.88 -12.38
N SER A 129 -7.20 4.59 -12.68
CA SER A 129 -8.23 3.61 -12.33
C SER A 129 -8.38 3.36 -10.83
N ALA A 130 -7.31 3.58 -10.05
CA ALA A 130 -7.29 3.33 -8.61
C ALA A 130 -7.39 4.62 -7.77
N ALA A 131 -7.23 5.80 -8.38
CA ALA A 131 -7.18 7.09 -7.69
C ALA A 131 -8.43 7.39 -6.84
N PRO A 132 -9.67 7.10 -7.27
CA PRO A 132 -10.85 7.33 -6.42
C PRO A 132 -10.76 6.58 -5.09
N LEU A 133 -10.49 5.27 -5.13
CA LEU A 133 -10.35 4.44 -3.92
C LEU A 133 -9.17 4.88 -3.06
N ALA A 134 -8.02 5.18 -3.67
CA ALA A 134 -6.83 5.61 -2.93
C ALA A 134 -7.04 6.94 -2.19
N LEU A 135 -7.73 7.90 -2.81
CA LEU A 135 -8.03 9.19 -2.18
C LEU A 135 -9.11 9.08 -1.10
N GLU A 136 -10.13 8.25 -1.30
CA GLU A 136 -11.12 7.94 -0.26
C GLU A 136 -10.46 7.27 0.95
N THR A 137 -9.51 6.36 0.70
CA THR A 137 -8.71 5.72 1.75
C THR A 137 -7.87 6.72 2.53
N ALA A 138 -7.19 7.63 1.82
CA ALA A 138 -6.41 8.68 2.45
C ALA A 138 -7.29 9.59 3.34
N GLN A 139 -8.48 9.95 2.88
CA GLN A 139 -9.43 10.76 3.64
C GLN A 139 -9.95 10.03 4.88
N ALA A 140 -10.26 8.75 4.76
CA ALA A 140 -10.85 7.98 5.86
C ALA A 140 -9.82 7.53 6.91
N THR A 141 -8.58 7.26 6.51
CA THR A 141 -7.59 6.63 7.39
C THR A 141 -6.42 7.55 7.76
N GLY A 142 -6.23 8.66 7.05
CA GLY A 142 -5.02 9.49 7.16
C GLY A 142 -3.79 8.89 6.46
N PHE A 143 -3.88 7.68 5.90
CA PHE A 143 -2.80 7.00 5.21
C PHE A 143 -3.08 6.86 3.72
N THR A 144 -2.09 7.20 2.91
CA THR A 144 -2.20 7.10 1.46
C THR A 144 -1.55 5.82 0.95
N PRO A 145 -2.31 4.91 0.30
CA PRO A 145 -1.74 3.69 -0.25
C PRO A 145 -0.78 4.02 -1.40
N ASN A 146 0.32 3.29 -1.53
CA ASN A 146 1.12 3.28 -2.76
C ASN A 146 0.43 2.45 -3.87
N GLU A 147 0.98 2.46 -5.09
CA GLU A 147 0.36 1.80 -6.26
C GLU A 147 0.16 0.29 -6.08
N GLY A 148 1.09 -0.38 -5.39
CA GLY A 148 0.99 -1.81 -5.10
C GLY A 148 -0.11 -2.13 -4.09
N GLN A 149 -0.18 -1.36 -3.00
CA GLN A 149 -1.23 -1.48 -1.98
C GLN A 149 -2.61 -1.18 -2.57
N ALA A 150 -2.75 -0.09 -3.32
CA ALA A 150 -4.00 0.29 -3.98
C ALA A 150 -4.48 -0.80 -4.97
N ARG A 151 -3.56 -1.51 -5.64
CA ARG A 151 -3.93 -2.64 -6.51
C ARG A 151 -4.57 -3.78 -5.73
N GLU A 152 -4.00 -4.15 -4.59
CA GLU A 152 -4.57 -5.21 -3.75
C GLU A 152 -5.88 -4.77 -3.11
N GLN A 153 -5.99 -3.50 -2.73
CA GLN A 153 -7.22 -2.90 -2.24
C GLN A 153 -8.33 -2.86 -3.30
N ARG A 154 -8.00 -2.59 -4.58
CA ARG A 154 -8.96 -2.66 -5.69
C ARG A 154 -9.57 -4.06 -5.86
N LYS A 155 -8.82 -5.11 -5.57
CA LYS A 155 -9.36 -6.49 -5.57
C LYS A 155 -10.34 -6.70 -4.42
N ALA A 156 -10.08 -6.12 -3.25
CA ALA A 156 -11.03 -6.11 -2.14
C ALA A 156 -12.28 -5.30 -2.48
N GLU A 157 -12.15 -4.13 -3.12
CA GLU A 157 -13.28 -3.31 -3.57
C GLU A 157 -14.20 -4.08 -4.54
N GLN A 158 -13.61 -4.81 -5.50
CA GLN A 158 -14.38 -5.63 -6.44
C GLN A 158 -15.19 -6.73 -5.75
N ARG A 159 -14.72 -7.24 -4.62
CA ARG A 159 -15.35 -8.35 -3.89
C ARG A 159 -16.33 -7.88 -2.83
N PHE A 160 -16.00 -6.82 -2.10
CA PHE A 160 -16.71 -6.40 -0.88
C PHE A 160 -17.27 -4.97 -0.95
N GLY A 161 -17.01 -4.24 -2.03
CA GLY A 161 -17.37 -2.84 -2.16
C GLY A 161 -16.35 -1.87 -1.53
N THR A 162 -16.51 -0.59 -1.87
CA THR A 162 -15.53 0.46 -1.57
C THR A 162 -15.30 0.68 -0.08
N ARG A 163 -16.37 0.81 0.73
CA ARG A 163 -16.26 1.06 2.18
C ARG A 163 -15.50 -0.06 2.90
N LYS A 164 -15.83 -1.32 2.61
CA LYS A 164 -15.15 -2.49 3.19
C LYS A 164 -13.69 -2.58 2.74
N ALA A 165 -13.37 -2.19 1.52
CA ALA A 165 -11.98 -2.11 1.05
C ALA A 165 -11.18 -1.00 1.73
N VAL A 166 -11.80 0.14 2.06
CA VAL A 166 -11.20 1.21 2.88
C VAL A 166 -10.96 0.73 4.31
N ALA A 167 -11.96 0.09 4.93
CA ALA A 167 -11.86 -0.48 6.27
C ALA A 167 -10.75 -1.55 6.37
N LEU A 168 -10.64 -2.42 5.35
CA LEU A 168 -9.55 -3.40 5.24
C LEU A 168 -8.18 -2.74 5.28
N PHE A 169 -7.96 -1.70 4.47
CA PHE A 169 -6.69 -1.00 4.46
C PHE A 169 -6.39 -0.36 5.83
N GLY A 170 -7.38 0.33 6.42
CA GLY A 170 -7.23 0.95 7.74
C GLY A 170 -6.89 -0.06 8.84
N ALA A 171 -7.55 -1.22 8.85
CA ALA A 171 -7.27 -2.29 9.81
C ALA A 171 -5.85 -2.86 9.62
N VAL A 172 -5.42 -3.10 8.38
CA VAL A 172 -4.05 -3.58 8.11
C VAL A 172 -3.01 -2.56 8.55
N VAL A 173 -3.22 -1.27 8.32
CA VAL A 173 -2.31 -0.20 8.80
C VAL A 173 -2.22 -0.20 10.32
N LYS A 174 -3.38 -0.17 11.01
CA LYS A 174 -3.47 -0.16 12.47
C LYS A 174 -2.75 -1.37 13.07
N VAL A 175 -3.12 -2.58 12.65
CA VAL A 175 -2.60 -3.82 13.21
C VAL A 175 -1.12 -4.02 12.87
N ALA A 176 -0.67 -3.63 11.68
CA ALA A 176 0.75 -3.72 11.35
C ALA A 176 1.62 -2.80 12.23
N ALA A 177 1.13 -1.60 12.55
CA ALA A 177 1.84 -0.66 13.42
C ALA A 177 1.99 -1.19 14.85
N GLU A 178 0.98 -1.91 15.37
CA GLU A 178 1.04 -2.54 16.71
C GLU A 178 2.20 -3.54 16.86
N VAL A 179 2.65 -4.16 15.76
CA VAL A 179 3.78 -5.10 15.71
C VAL A 179 5.07 -4.48 15.12
N GLY A 180 5.17 -3.16 15.10
CA GLY A 180 6.35 -2.45 14.59
C GLY A 180 6.58 -2.62 13.09
N GLY A 181 5.54 -2.97 12.33
CA GLY A 181 5.60 -3.18 10.89
C GLY A 181 4.80 -2.16 10.09
N THR A 182 4.86 -2.28 8.76
CA THR A 182 4.09 -1.42 7.84
C THR A 182 3.02 -2.20 7.08
N ALA A 183 1.95 -1.53 6.67
CA ALA A 183 1.00 -2.14 5.73
C ALA A 183 1.72 -2.39 4.39
N THR A 184 1.83 -3.64 3.96
CA THR A 184 2.41 -3.97 2.65
C THR A 184 1.33 -4.52 1.71
N ALA A 185 1.59 -4.51 0.41
CA ALA A 185 0.67 -5.13 -0.55
C ALA A 185 0.45 -6.63 -0.24
N ALA A 186 1.49 -7.33 0.23
CA ALA A 186 1.39 -8.73 0.66
C ALA A 186 0.43 -8.88 1.85
N ARG A 187 0.62 -8.09 2.92
CA ARG A 187 -0.26 -8.13 4.10
C ARG A 187 -1.72 -7.80 3.76
N ILE A 188 -1.95 -6.83 2.87
CA ILE A 188 -3.30 -6.51 2.37
C ILE A 188 -3.90 -7.70 1.62
N ALA A 189 -3.11 -8.39 0.80
CA ALA A 189 -3.56 -9.57 0.07
C ALA A 189 -3.86 -10.73 1.02
N ASP A 190 -2.98 -11.01 1.97
CA ASP A 190 -3.14 -12.09 2.96
C ASP A 190 -4.41 -11.89 3.79
N VAL A 191 -4.64 -10.67 4.30
CA VAL A 191 -5.87 -10.35 5.04
C VAL A 191 -7.09 -10.46 4.13
N ARG A 192 -7.05 -9.91 2.91
CA ARG A 192 -8.17 -10.02 1.95
C ARG A 192 -8.54 -11.48 1.68
N ASP A 193 -7.54 -12.34 1.49
CA ASP A 193 -7.74 -13.73 1.10
C ASP A 193 -8.29 -14.56 2.27
N ALA A 194 -8.02 -14.14 3.51
CA ALA A 194 -8.58 -14.72 4.73
C ALA A 194 -10.01 -14.21 5.07
N LEU A 195 -10.53 -13.19 4.37
CA LEU A 195 -11.87 -12.68 4.66
C LEU A 195 -12.99 -13.61 4.14
N PRO A 196 -14.05 -13.80 4.96
CA PRO A 196 -15.20 -14.62 4.59
C PRO A 196 -15.95 -14.02 3.38
N ALA A 197 -16.62 -14.86 2.60
CA ALA A 197 -17.38 -14.39 1.43
C ALA A 197 -18.62 -13.59 1.84
N GLU A 198 -19.21 -13.97 2.97
CA GLU A 198 -20.40 -13.38 3.60
C GLU A 198 -20.15 -11.94 4.08
N LEU A 199 -18.89 -11.49 4.12
CA LEU A 199 -18.54 -10.10 4.43
C LEU A 199 -19.25 -9.11 3.49
N ALA A 200 -19.58 -9.53 2.25
CA ALA A 200 -20.32 -8.69 1.32
C ALA A 200 -21.71 -8.29 1.85
N ASP A 201 -22.36 -9.19 2.59
CA ASP A 201 -23.74 -9.05 3.06
C ASP A 201 -23.86 -8.37 4.43
N LEU A 202 -22.75 -8.27 5.16
CA LEU A 202 -22.70 -7.58 6.45
C LEU A 202 -22.87 -6.06 6.27
N ASP A 203 -23.44 -5.41 7.29
CA ASP A 203 -23.37 -3.95 7.40
C ASP A 203 -21.91 -3.48 7.65
N ASP A 204 -21.69 -2.17 7.55
CA ASP A 204 -20.34 -1.61 7.60
C ASP A 204 -19.65 -1.83 8.97
N ASP A 205 -20.40 -1.80 10.08
CA ASP A 205 -19.86 -1.93 11.45
C ASP A 205 -19.51 -3.39 11.76
N GLN A 206 -20.39 -4.31 11.37
CA GLN A 206 -20.15 -5.75 11.44
C GLN A 206 -18.96 -6.14 10.57
N ALA A 207 -18.90 -5.63 9.34
CA ALA A 207 -17.79 -5.89 8.43
C ALA A 207 -16.48 -5.34 9.00
N ALA A 208 -16.46 -4.14 9.58
CA ALA A 208 -15.28 -3.56 10.20
C ALA A 208 -14.75 -4.45 11.34
N THR A 209 -15.65 -4.97 12.18
CA THR A 209 -15.30 -5.90 13.27
C THR A 209 -14.67 -7.19 12.74
N VAL A 210 -15.28 -7.80 11.72
CA VAL A 210 -14.74 -9.02 11.09
C VAL A 210 -13.39 -8.74 10.45
N ILE A 211 -13.25 -7.62 9.75
CA ILE A 211 -12.01 -7.20 9.10
C ILE A 211 -10.88 -7.01 10.11
N GLU A 212 -11.12 -6.28 11.20
CA GLU A 212 -10.09 -6.05 12.23
C GLU A 212 -9.67 -7.37 12.88
N ARG A 213 -10.64 -8.22 13.23
CA ARG A 213 -10.35 -9.54 13.81
C ARG A 213 -9.50 -10.40 12.86
N THR A 214 -9.89 -10.48 11.58
CA THR A 214 -9.12 -11.22 10.57
C THR A 214 -7.72 -10.63 10.40
N ALA A 215 -7.57 -9.31 10.38
CA ALA A 215 -6.27 -8.66 10.31
C ALA A 215 -5.38 -9.01 11.50
N ARG A 216 -5.91 -8.99 12.72
CA ARG A 216 -5.19 -9.41 13.94
C ARG A 216 -4.73 -10.86 13.85
N THR A 217 -5.61 -11.78 13.48
CA THR A 217 -5.27 -13.20 13.32
C THR A 217 -4.18 -13.42 12.27
N VAL A 218 -4.31 -12.82 11.09
CA VAL A 218 -3.35 -13.02 9.98
C VAL A 218 -1.99 -12.38 10.29
N LEU A 219 -1.96 -11.27 11.02
CA LEU A 219 -0.73 -10.56 11.35
C LEU A 219 -0.12 -10.98 12.69
N GLY A 220 -0.67 -12.01 13.34
CA GLY A 220 -0.12 -12.58 14.58
C GLY A 220 -0.29 -11.70 15.82
N VAL A 221 -1.29 -10.82 15.83
CA VAL A 221 -1.59 -9.96 16.99
C VAL A 221 -2.61 -10.64 17.89
N PRO A 222 -2.34 -10.82 19.20
CA PRO A 222 -3.29 -11.39 20.13
C PRO A 222 -4.63 -10.64 20.09
N ILE A 223 -5.72 -11.39 20.03
CA ILE A 223 -7.05 -10.84 20.22
C ILE A 223 -7.24 -10.75 21.74
N GLY A 224 -6.97 -9.57 22.32
CA GLY A 224 -7.34 -9.32 23.71
C GLY A 224 -8.86 -9.47 23.89
N PRO A 225 -9.34 -9.86 25.08
CA PRO A 225 -10.77 -9.75 25.37
C PRO A 225 -11.21 -8.30 25.11
N PRO A 226 -12.44 -8.07 24.63
CA PRO A 226 -12.93 -6.71 24.44
C PRO A 226 -12.70 -5.92 25.73
N ALA A 227 -12.09 -4.73 25.61
CA ALA A 227 -11.96 -3.82 26.73
C ALA A 227 -13.37 -3.54 27.25
N ASP A 228 -13.65 -4.07 28.44
CA ASP A 228 -14.86 -3.79 29.17
C ASP A 228 -14.65 -2.41 29.82
N ASP A 229 -15.42 -1.43 29.39
CA ASP A 229 -15.32 -0.01 29.78
C ASP A 229 -15.83 0.23 31.23
N GLY A 230 -15.49 -0.65 32.17
CA GLY A 230 -16.00 -0.64 33.53
C GLY A 230 -14.94 -1.04 34.55
N GLY A 231 -14.06 -0.11 34.95
CA GLY A 231 -13.30 -0.28 36.18
C GLY A 231 -14.17 -0.04 37.43
N PRO A 232 -13.62 -0.19 38.65
CA PRO A 232 -12.56 -1.09 39.10
C PRO A 232 -13.08 -2.02 40.23
N ILE A 233 -12.39 -3.12 40.54
CA ILE A 233 -12.17 -3.68 41.91
C ILE A 233 -11.24 -4.88 41.74
N GLY A 234 -10.12 -4.88 42.48
CA GLY A 234 -9.07 -5.87 42.37
C GLY A 234 -9.40 -7.23 42.97
N THR A 235 -8.49 -8.19 42.79
CA THR A 235 -7.84 -8.98 43.85
C THR A 235 -6.61 -9.67 43.22
N PRO A 236 -5.47 -9.80 43.94
CA PRO A 236 -4.20 -10.24 43.39
C PRO A 236 -3.97 -11.75 43.55
N GLY A 237 -3.21 -12.32 42.62
CA GLY A 237 -2.54 -13.62 42.76
C GLY A 237 -3.00 -14.65 41.75
N ASP A 238 -2.18 -14.89 40.72
CA ASP A 238 -1.86 -16.26 40.31
C ASP A 238 -0.56 -16.27 39.50
N ASP A 239 0.38 -17.00 40.05
CA ASP A 239 1.76 -17.24 39.68
C ASP A 239 1.81 -18.35 38.64
N GLY A 240 1.49 -17.99 37.39
CA GLY A 240 1.60 -18.86 36.22
C GLY A 240 3.00 -18.80 35.60
N GLU A 241 3.80 -19.81 35.92
CA GLU A 241 5.05 -20.22 35.26
C GLU A 241 4.94 -20.13 33.71
N ILE A 242 5.63 -19.18 33.10
CA ILE A 242 5.80 -19.10 31.64
C ILE A 242 6.84 -20.15 31.26
N VAL A 243 6.37 -21.28 30.73
CA VAL A 243 7.21 -22.31 30.14
C VAL A 243 7.74 -21.78 28.80
N ASP A 244 9.07 -21.75 28.66
CA ASP A 244 9.79 -21.41 27.43
C ASP A 244 9.20 -22.15 26.22
N ALA A 245 8.49 -21.42 25.36
CA ALA A 245 8.17 -21.91 24.03
C ALA A 245 9.42 -21.74 23.16
N GLU A 246 10.15 -22.83 22.93
CA GLU A 246 11.16 -22.90 21.88
C GLU A 246 10.55 -22.39 20.57
N LEU A 247 11.07 -21.25 20.11
CA LEU A 247 10.73 -20.64 18.83
C LEU A 247 11.18 -21.59 17.73
N VAL A 248 10.28 -22.49 17.30
CA VAL A 248 10.50 -23.32 16.11
C VAL A 248 10.50 -22.37 14.92
N GLU A 249 11.69 -22.06 14.40
CA GLU A 249 11.85 -21.32 13.15
C GLU A 249 11.01 -22.00 12.06
N ASP A 250 10.01 -21.28 11.55
CA ASP A 250 9.18 -21.78 10.47
C ASP A 250 10.09 -21.98 9.23
N PRO A 251 10.24 -23.21 8.72
CA PRO A 251 11.11 -23.49 7.57
C PRO A 251 10.73 -22.69 6.32
N LEU A 252 9.55 -22.05 6.30
CA LEU A 252 9.12 -21.14 5.25
C LEU A 252 9.75 -19.74 5.32
N ASP A 253 10.18 -19.28 6.49
CA ASP A 253 10.77 -17.93 6.63
C ASP A 253 12.19 -17.87 6.05
N ALA A 254 12.98 -18.93 6.23
CA ALA A 254 14.27 -19.09 5.54
C ALA A 254 14.13 -19.08 4.00
N VAL A 255 13.05 -19.66 3.47
CA VAL A 255 12.75 -19.66 2.03
C VAL A 255 12.31 -18.28 1.55
N ARG A 256 11.50 -17.56 2.34
CA ARG A 256 11.05 -16.19 2.03
C ARG A 256 12.21 -15.20 2.02
N ASP A 257 13.13 -15.30 2.96
CA ASP A 257 14.29 -14.42 3.02
C ASP A 257 15.28 -14.70 1.89
N ALA A 258 15.49 -15.99 1.53
CA ALA A 258 16.25 -16.35 0.35
C ALA A 258 15.62 -15.77 -0.95
N LEU A 259 14.29 -15.82 -1.09
CA LEU A 259 13.58 -15.24 -2.24
C LEU A 259 13.66 -13.71 -2.26
N ARG A 260 13.63 -13.06 -1.08
CA ARG A 260 13.76 -11.60 -0.94
C ARG A 260 15.15 -11.13 -1.36
N GLY A 261 16.20 -11.85 -0.94
CA GLY A 261 17.59 -11.64 -1.38
C GLY A 261 17.74 -11.77 -2.90
N LEU A 262 17.23 -12.85 -3.49
CA LEU A 262 17.24 -13.08 -4.95
C LEU A 262 16.54 -11.95 -5.74
N ARG A 263 15.45 -11.39 -5.20
CA ARG A 263 14.71 -10.30 -5.83
C ARG A 263 15.46 -8.96 -5.76
N GLY A 264 16.21 -8.72 -4.68
CA GLY A 264 17.10 -7.57 -4.54
C GLY A 264 18.24 -7.63 -5.55
N VAL A 265 18.89 -8.79 -5.66
CA VAL A 265 19.96 -9.06 -6.62
C VAL A 265 19.48 -8.84 -8.06
N ASN A 266 18.28 -9.31 -8.43
CA ASN A 266 17.73 -9.13 -9.78
C ASN A 266 17.39 -7.67 -10.15
N LYS A 267 17.16 -6.79 -9.16
CA LYS A 267 16.90 -5.36 -9.42
C LYS A 267 18.17 -4.56 -9.75
N GLY A 268 19.34 -5.04 -9.33
CA GLY A 268 20.63 -4.37 -9.56
C GLY A 268 21.23 -4.61 -10.94
N PHE A 269 20.75 -5.61 -11.69
CA PHE A 269 21.32 -5.94 -12.98
C PHE A 269 20.60 -5.24 -14.13
N SER A 270 21.30 -4.33 -14.80
CA SER A 270 20.86 -3.79 -16.08
C SER A 270 20.96 -4.86 -17.18
N ARG A 271 20.13 -4.77 -18.23
CA ARG A 271 20.26 -5.65 -19.41
C ARG A 271 21.63 -5.59 -20.08
N ALA A 272 22.34 -4.46 -19.94
CA ALA A 272 23.70 -4.29 -20.45
C ALA A 272 24.70 -5.11 -19.62
N THR A 273 24.61 -5.03 -18.29
CA THR A 273 25.42 -5.81 -17.34
C THR A 273 25.20 -7.31 -17.52
N LEU A 274 23.95 -7.74 -17.74
CA LEU A 274 23.66 -9.16 -18.00
C LEU A 274 24.25 -9.66 -19.32
N ARG A 275 24.38 -8.80 -20.33
CA ARG A 275 24.97 -9.15 -21.64
C ARG A 275 26.49 -9.25 -21.54
N GLU A 276 27.13 -8.31 -20.84
CA GLU A 276 28.57 -8.31 -20.56
C GLU A 276 29.00 -9.52 -19.71
N VAL A 277 28.22 -9.85 -18.67
CA VAL A 277 28.46 -11.02 -17.82
C VAL A 277 28.23 -12.33 -18.59
N ALA A 278 27.28 -12.39 -19.53
CA ALA A 278 27.01 -13.59 -20.33
C ALA A 278 28.15 -13.97 -21.29
N GLU A 279 29.01 -13.01 -21.65
CA GLU A 279 30.19 -13.23 -22.50
C GLU A 279 31.42 -13.68 -21.68
N HIS A 280 31.34 -13.65 -20.34
CA HIS A 280 32.43 -14.09 -19.48
C HIS A 280 32.55 -15.62 -19.46
N PRO A 281 33.75 -16.21 -19.62
CA PRO A 281 33.93 -17.66 -19.70
C PRO A 281 33.48 -18.42 -18.44
N GLU A 282 33.47 -17.76 -17.28
CA GLU A 282 32.99 -18.34 -16.03
C GLU A 282 31.47 -18.30 -15.85
N TYR A 283 30.75 -17.52 -16.68
CA TYR A 283 29.30 -17.39 -16.60
C TYR A 283 28.59 -18.71 -16.85
N ALA A 284 29.09 -19.53 -17.80
CA ALA A 284 28.53 -20.85 -18.07
C ALA A 284 28.55 -21.74 -16.82
N LYS A 285 29.63 -21.66 -16.02
CA LYS A 285 29.79 -22.42 -14.77
C LYS A 285 28.86 -21.89 -13.68
N LEU A 286 28.76 -20.56 -13.53
CA LEU A 286 27.87 -19.91 -12.58
C LEU A 286 26.39 -20.17 -12.90
N HIS A 287 26.01 -20.07 -14.16
CA HIS A 287 24.67 -20.33 -14.66
C HIS A 287 24.26 -21.80 -14.47
N ALA A 288 25.17 -22.75 -14.73
CA ALA A 288 24.94 -24.16 -14.44
C ALA A 288 24.76 -24.42 -12.93
N GLY A 289 25.55 -23.75 -12.08
CA GLY A 289 25.39 -23.81 -10.62
C GLY A 289 24.05 -23.27 -10.13
N LEU A 290 23.59 -22.14 -10.68
CA LEU A 290 22.29 -21.53 -10.37
C LEU A 290 21.13 -22.44 -10.79
N LEU A 291 21.18 -23.03 -11.99
CA LEU A 291 20.15 -23.98 -12.44
C LEU A 291 20.12 -25.25 -11.58
N SER A 292 21.29 -25.75 -11.17
CA SER A 292 21.39 -26.88 -10.25
C SER A 292 20.75 -26.56 -8.89
N ALA A 293 21.07 -25.39 -8.32
CA ALA A 293 20.48 -24.93 -7.06
C ALA A 293 18.95 -24.72 -7.17
N ALA A 294 18.48 -24.11 -8.26
CA ALA A 294 17.04 -23.91 -8.50
C ALA A 294 16.28 -25.24 -8.62
N ASN A 295 16.86 -26.23 -9.29
CA ASN A 295 16.29 -27.58 -9.37
C ASN A 295 16.31 -28.30 -8.01
N ALA A 296 17.35 -28.12 -7.21
CA ALA A 296 17.41 -28.68 -5.85
C ALA A 296 16.32 -28.09 -4.95
N VAL A 297 16.08 -26.78 -5.00
CA VAL A 297 14.98 -26.12 -4.29
C VAL A 297 13.63 -26.63 -4.77
N ARG A 298 13.43 -26.71 -6.09
CA ARG A 298 12.18 -27.24 -6.67
C ARG A 298 11.90 -28.68 -6.23
N ASN A 299 12.91 -29.54 -6.20
CA ASN A 299 12.78 -30.91 -5.74
C ASN A 299 12.48 -31.00 -4.24
N LYS A 300 13.09 -30.15 -3.41
CA LYS A 300 12.75 -30.06 -1.99
C LYS A 300 11.31 -29.61 -1.78
N VAL A 301 10.84 -28.60 -2.51
CA VAL A 301 9.44 -28.15 -2.45
C VAL A 301 8.48 -29.26 -2.88
N ALA A 302 8.83 -30.05 -3.89
CA ALA A 302 8.02 -31.18 -4.34
C ALA A 302 7.97 -32.35 -3.33
N GLN A 303 8.92 -32.40 -2.39
CA GLN A 303 8.97 -33.41 -1.32
C GLN A 303 8.24 -32.96 -0.05
N VAL A 304 7.82 -31.70 0.05
CA VAL A 304 6.98 -31.24 1.16
C VAL A 304 5.61 -31.90 0.99
N PRO A 305 5.16 -32.73 1.94
CA PRO A 305 3.87 -33.40 1.84
C PRO A 305 2.76 -32.33 1.75
N PRO A 306 1.71 -32.55 0.94
CA PRO A 306 0.58 -31.66 0.91
C PRO A 306 0.01 -31.57 2.33
N VAL A 307 -0.16 -30.34 2.83
CA VAL A 307 -0.78 -30.11 4.13
C VAL A 307 -2.19 -30.70 4.07
N GLU A 308 -2.40 -31.85 4.71
CA GLU A 308 -3.72 -32.43 4.88
C GLU A 308 -4.57 -31.39 5.62
N ARG A 309 -5.63 -30.94 4.97
CA ARG A 309 -6.64 -30.12 5.65
C ARG A 309 -7.20 -31.00 6.74
N VAL A 310 -6.95 -30.62 7.99
CA VAL A 310 -7.60 -31.21 9.15
C VAL A 310 -9.09 -30.97 8.97
N GLU A 311 -9.81 -31.99 8.50
CA GLU A 311 -11.27 -32.01 8.57
C GLU A 311 -11.63 -31.97 10.06
N ALA A 312 -12.32 -30.91 10.45
CA ALA A 312 -12.83 -30.75 11.80
C ALA A 312 -13.75 -31.93 12.08
N VAL A 313 -13.33 -32.79 13.01
CA VAL A 313 -14.16 -33.83 13.59
C VAL A 313 -15.28 -33.12 14.36
N GLU A 314 -16.50 -33.19 13.83
CA GLU A 314 -17.72 -32.87 14.56
C GLU A 314 -17.83 -33.80 15.79
N GLY A 315 -17.95 -33.19 16.97
CA GLY A 315 -18.27 -33.82 18.24
C GLY A 315 -19.02 -32.84 19.12
#